data_AF-A0A094B4A8-F1
#
_entry.id   AF-A0A094B4A8-F1
#
_cell.length_a   1.000
_cell.length_b   1.000
_cell.length_c   1.000
_cell.angle_alpha   90.00
_cell.angle_beta   90.00
_cell.angle_gamma   90.00
#
_symmetry.space_group_name_H-M   'P 1'
#
loop_
_entity.id
_entity.type
_entity.pdbx_description
1 polymer ?
#
loop_
_entity_poly.entity_id
_entity_poly.type
_entity_poly.pdbx_seq_one_letter_code
_entity_poly.pdbx_strand_id
1 'polypeptide(L)'
;MASTNCWKCLIRPSAPSYLYALSNAQRVAAFSTATAVLAAGNPKAKPAPNQKAKGAKASLKIKKKKAPAKTGRPPAPGERKAARKRIVLSNTNALEVQGLPELSPETMVDAAMVGKVVVIPGPVIDQLRVVEAFKTNQSWDLFRSPSILVRDDTVVLSKKMLEAAAAKKSGSIVLSGSRATGKSMLLLQAMATAFTKGWIVISIPDAQELATAVTAYSPLPGTTPVQFSQNVYTANLLSQIAKANDSILSKHVVKQTHTLPI
;
A
#
# COMPACT_ATOMS: atom_id res chain seq x y z
N MET A 1 19.42 -53.06 3.68
CA MET A 1 20.00 -51.80 3.14
C MET A 1 19.06 -50.66 3.52
N ALA A 2 19.59 -49.63 4.17
CA ALA A 2 18.84 -48.49 4.68
C ALA A 2 18.73 -47.37 3.63
N SER A 3 17.56 -46.73 3.56
CA SER A 3 17.39 -45.27 3.39
C SER A 3 15.93 -44.93 3.75
N THR A 4 15.64 -44.42 4.94
CA THR A 4 15.56 -42.99 5.34
C THR A 4 14.55 -42.17 4.56
N ASN A 5 13.27 -42.27 4.92
CA ASN A 5 12.25 -41.25 4.63
C ASN A 5 11.61 -40.79 5.95
N CYS A 6 11.98 -39.58 6.36
CA CYS A 6 11.59 -38.95 7.62
C CYS A 6 10.24 -38.24 7.48
N TRP A 7 9.20 -38.84 8.07
CA TRP A 7 7.84 -38.32 8.19
C TRP A 7 7.67 -37.37 9.39
N LYS A 8 8.45 -36.29 9.48
CA LYS A 8 8.35 -35.33 10.62
C LYS A 8 8.12 -33.86 10.24
N CYS A 9 7.70 -33.57 9.01
CA CYS A 9 7.47 -32.19 8.54
C CYS A 9 6.00 -31.80 8.33
N LEU A 10 5.03 -32.61 8.77
CA LEU A 10 3.58 -32.34 8.54
C LEU A 10 2.78 -31.89 9.77
N ILE A 11 3.40 -31.29 10.80
CA ILE A 11 2.63 -30.68 11.90
C ILE A 11 3.10 -29.25 12.14
N ARG A 12 2.25 -28.32 11.72
CA ARG A 12 2.35 -26.87 11.90
C ARG A 12 2.07 -26.51 13.36
N PRO A 13 2.97 -25.84 14.11
CA PRO A 13 2.62 -25.25 15.39
C PRO A 13 2.11 -23.83 15.17
N SER A 14 0.83 -23.63 15.48
CA SER A 14 0.26 -22.34 15.85
C SER A 14 1.00 -21.76 17.05
N ALA A 15 1.47 -20.53 16.97
CA ALA A 15 2.05 -19.82 18.11
C ALA A 15 0.93 -19.24 19.01
N PRO A 16 0.91 -19.54 20.32
CA PRO A 16 0.25 -18.71 21.30
C PRO A 16 1.28 -17.88 22.08
N SER A 17 0.88 -16.64 22.32
CA SER A 17 1.45 -15.66 23.24
C SER A 17 1.31 -16.06 24.71
N TYR A 18 2.42 -16.23 25.43
CA TYR A 18 2.55 -16.17 26.91
C TYR A 18 4.02 -15.80 27.22
N LEU A 19 4.38 -14.68 27.85
CA LEU A 19 4.29 -14.31 29.28
C LEU A 19 4.87 -15.36 30.27
N TYR A 20 5.94 -14.94 30.95
CA TYR A 20 6.62 -15.45 32.16
C TYR A 20 7.40 -16.78 32.10
N ALA A 21 8.70 -16.70 32.42
CA ALA A 21 9.25 -17.33 33.64
C ALA A 21 10.74 -16.96 33.85
N LEU A 22 11.02 -16.32 34.99
CA LEU A 22 12.35 -16.16 35.56
C LEU A 22 12.82 -17.51 36.11
N SER A 23 13.98 -18.00 35.66
CA SER A 23 14.70 -19.08 36.34
C SER A 23 16.11 -18.62 36.70
N ASN A 24 16.26 -18.22 37.96
CA ASN A 24 17.53 -17.96 38.63
C ASN A 24 18.37 -19.24 38.68
N ALA A 25 19.43 -19.31 37.86
CA ALA A 25 20.53 -20.23 38.08
C ALA A 25 21.72 -19.43 38.62
N GLN A 26 21.83 -19.35 39.94
CA GLN A 26 22.98 -18.81 40.65
C GLN A 26 24.21 -19.66 40.33
N ARG A 27 25.12 -19.14 39.50
CA ARG A 27 26.50 -19.63 39.41
C ARG A 27 27.34 -18.84 40.41
N VAL A 28 27.59 -19.47 41.55
CA VAL A 28 28.53 -19.02 42.57
C VAL A 28 29.95 -19.19 42.01
N ALA A 29 30.68 -18.08 41.88
CA ALA A 29 32.11 -18.10 41.58
C ALA A 29 32.90 -18.17 42.90
N ALA A 30 33.83 -19.11 42.97
CA ALA A 30 34.69 -19.37 44.12
C ALA A 30 35.70 -18.23 44.35
N PHE A 31 35.70 -17.65 45.55
CA PHE A 31 36.76 -16.76 46.02
C PHE A 31 37.85 -17.59 46.69
N SER A 32 39.05 -17.62 46.11
CA SER A 32 40.23 -18.24 46.70
C SER A 32 40.79 -17.40 47.85
N THR A 33 40.88 -18.02 49.01
CA THR A 33 41.55 -17.55 50.22
C THR A 33 43.07 -17.68 50.09
N ALA A 34 43.82 -16.61 50.29
CA ALA A 34 45.24 -16.67 50.63
C ALA A 34 45.57 -15.62 51.71
N THR A 35 45.92 -16.10 52.89
CA THR A 35 46.42 -15.35 54.04
C THR A 35 47.94 -15.20 53.98
N ALA A 36 48.44 -13.97 54.08
CA ALA A 36 49.80 -13.64 54.53
C ALA A 36 49.70 -12.27 55.24
N VAL A 37 49.59 -12.25 56.58
CA VAL A 37 50.70 -12.21 57.54
C VAL A 37 51.33 -10.80 57.62
N LEU A 38 51.13 -10.18 58.78
CA LEU A 38 51.90 -9.10 59.43
C LEU A 38 51.68 -7.64 58.96
N ALA A 39 50.80 -6.97 59.70
CA ALA A 39 50.89 -5.53 59.95
C ALA A 39 51.94 -5.25 61.04
N ALA A 40 53.02 -4.54 60.69
CA ALA A 40 53.73 -3.53 61.50
C ALA A 40 55.08 -3.18 60.84
N GLY A 41 55.33 -1.89 60.58
CA GLY A 41 56.65 -1.38 60.17
C GLY A 41 56.59 -0.19 59.21
N ASN A 42 56.50 1.02 59.77
CA ASN A 42 56.76 2.30 59.08
C ASN A 42 58.29 2.50 58.91
N PRO A 43 58.80 3.57 58.26
CA PRO A 43 58.72 3.99 56.85
C PRO A 43 60.15 4.10 56.21
N LYS A 44 60.23 4.45 54.92
CA LYS A 44 61.31 5.18 54.19
C LYS A 44 61.70 4.51 52.86
N ALA A 45 61.14 5.01 51.75
CA ALA A 45 61.84 5.10 50.46
C ALA A 45 61.16 6.16 49.56
N LYS A 46 61.98 6.92 48.84
CA LYS A 46 61.66 8.14 48.08
C LYS A 46 60.73 7.89 46.87
N PRO A 47 59.98 8.90 46.37
CA PRO A 47 58.98 8.72 45.34
C PRO A 47 59.61 8.52 43.95
N ALA A 48 59.26 7.42 43.28
CA ALA A 48 59.53 7.20 41.86
C ALA A 48 58.41 7.82 41.00
N PRO A 49 58.72 8.28 39.76
CA PRO A 49 57.84 9.18 39.03
C PRO A 49 56.64 8.44 38.42
N ASN A 50 55.45 8.94 38.74
CA ASN A 50 54.25 8.90 37.91
C ASN A 50 53.89 7.55 37.24
N GLN A 51 53.76 6.48 38.03
CA GLN A 51 53.04 5.28 37.59
C GLN A 51 51.54 5.58 37.62
N LYS A 52 50.97 5.86 36.45
CA LYS A 52 49.51 6.01 36.27
C LYS A 52 48.81 4.77 36.83
N ALA A 53 47.89 4.98 37.78
CA ALA A 53 47.16 3.93 38.45
C ALA A 53 46.49 2.95 37.46
N LYS A 54 46.84 1.65 37.58
CA LYS A 54 46.10 0.54 36.98
C LYS A 54 44.66 0.59 37.54
N GLY A 55 43.72 1.12 36.75
CA GLY A 55 42.31 1.23 37.15
C GLY A 55 41.58 2.48 36.67
N ALA A 56 42.27 3.48 36.10
CA ALA A 56 41.57 4.57 35.42
C ALA A 56 40.78 3.99 34.23
N LYS A 57 39.44 4.16 34.23
CA LYS A 57 38.54 3.71 33.17
C LYS A 57 38.92 4.34 31.83
N ALA A 58 39.89 3.75 31.14
CA ALA A 58 40.21 4.05 29.77
C ALA A 58 39.06 3.53 28.91
N SER A 59 37.99 4.34 28.79
CA SER A 59 36.94 4.09 27.81
C SER A 59 37.63 3.89 26.45
N LEU A 60 37.41 2.73 25.83
CA LEU A 60 37.89 2.45 24.48
C LEU A 60 37.20 3.46 23.55
N LYS A 61 37.84 4.61 23.32
CA LYS A 61 37.37 5.63 22.38
C LYS A 61 37.50 5.05 20.98
N ILE A 62 36.47 4.33 20.52
CA ILE A 62 36.35 3.95 19.12
C ILE A 62 36.28 5.27 18.34
N LYS A 63 37.37 5.60 17.65
CA LYS A 63 37.41 6.75 16.75
C LYS A 63 36.25 6.58 15.78
N LYS A 64 35.31 7.54 15.76
CA LYS A 64 34.23 7.56 14.77
C LYS A 64 34.89 7.47 13.40
N LYS A 65 34.67 6.35 12.69
CA LYS A 65 35.17 6.19 11.33
C LYS A 65 34.66 7.37 10.50
N LYS A 66 35.51 7.92 9.63
CA LYS A 66 35.11 8.99 8.69
C LYS A 66 33.78 8.59 8.04
N ALA A 67 32.86 9.55 7.90
CA ALA A 67 31.53 9.30 7.39
C ALA A 67 31.65 8.41 6.13
N PRO A 68 30.91 7.29 6.07
CA PRO A 68 31.02 6.38 4.93
C PRO A 68 30.78 7.19 3.66
N ALA A 69 31.72 7.07 2.71
CA ALA A 69 31.55 7.68 1.39
C ALA A 69 30.18 7.24 0.87
N LYS A 70 29.38 8.19 0.36
CA LYS A 70 28.06 7.87 -0.20
C LYS A 70 28.27 6.99 -1.43
N THR A 71 28.20 5.67 -1.27
CA THR A 71 28.48 4.67 -2.32
C THR A 71 27.35 4.51 -3.34
N GLY A 72 26.47 5.50 -3.47
CA GLY A 72 25.37 5.45 -4.43
C GLY A 72 24.71 6.80 -4.63
N ARG A 73 24.14 7.01 -5.82
CA ARG A 73 23.30 8.17 -6.11
C ARG A 73 22.06 8.11 -5.20
N PRO A 74 21.76 9.17 -4.43
CA PRO A 74 20.53 9.20 -3.66
C PRO A 74 19.32 9.15 -4.61
N PRO A 75 18.21 8.52 -4.20
CA PRO A 75 17.01 8.46 -5.02
C PRO A 75 16.48 9.88 -5.28
N ALA A 76 15.90 10.08 -6.46
CA ALA A 76 15.35 11.37 -6.86
C ALA A 76 14.14 11.75 -5.98
N PRO A 77 13.82 13.05 -5.87
CA PRO A 77 12.61 13.50 -5.19
C PRO A 77 11.37 12.77 -5.75
N GLY A 78 10.58 12.16 -4.87
CA GLY A 78 9.36 11.43 -5.25
C GLY A 78 9.57 9.96 -5.66
N GLU A 79 10.78 9.53 -5.99
CA GLU A 79 11.06 8.15 -6.47
C GLU A 79 10.64 7.09 -5.45
N ARG A 80 10.91 7.33 -4.16
CA ARG A 80 10.50 6.42 -3.08
C ARG A 80 8.98 6.29 -2.95
N LYS A 81 8.24 7.39 -3.15
CA LYS A 81 6.78 7.40 -3.07
C LYS A 81 6.18 6.70 -4.30
N ALA A 82 6.73 6.99 -5.48
CA ALA A 82 6.34 6.34 -6.73
C ALA A 82 6.58 4.82 -6.67
N ALA A 83 7.74 4.38 -6.16
CA ALA A 83 8.03 2.95 -5.99
C ALA A 83 7.03 2.23 -5.07
N ARG A 84 6.58 2.88 -3.98
CA ARG A 84 5.57 2.32 -3.05
C ARG A 84 4.15 2.35 -3.61
N LYS A 85 3.82 3.35 -4.45
CA LYS A 85 2.51 3.49 -5.10
C LYS A 85 2.44 2.77 -6.47
N ARG A 86 3.56 2.23 -6.97
CA ARG A 86 3.61 1.56 -8.26
C ARG A 86 2.74 0.31 -8.25
N ILE A 87 1.97 0.14 -9.32
CA ILE A 87 1.12 -1.02 -9.54
C ILE A 87 1.66 -1.76 -10.78
N VAL A 88 1.83 -3.07 -10.65
CA VAL A 88 2.22 -3.95 -11.74
C VAL A 88 0.99 -4.77 -12.12
N LEU A 89 0.52 -4.62 -13.36
CA LEU A 89 -0.73 -5.21 -13.84
C LEU A 89 -0.55 -6.46 -14.71
N SER A 90 0.69 -6.78 -15.05
CA SER A 90 1.01 -7.90 -15.94
C SER A 90 2.32 -8.54 -15.50
N ASN A 91 2.31 -9.85 -15.37
CA ASN A 91 3.50 -10.65 -15.12
C ASN A 91 3.76 -11.57 -16.30
N THR A 92 4.90 -11.38 -16.97
CA THR A 92 5.24 -12.16 -18.15
C THR A 92 5.55 -13.62 -17.83
N ASN A 93 5.94 -13.93 -16.60
CA ASN A 93 6.29 -15.27 -16.17
C ASN A 93 5.06 -16.10 -15.79
N ALA A 94 3.90 -15.47 -15.60
CA ALA A 94 2.65 -16.16 -15.30
C ALA A 94 2.08 -16.85 -16.56
N LEU A 95 1.46 -18.01 -16.36
CA LEU A 95 0.83 -18.77 -17.44
C LEU A 95 -0.41 -18.03 -17.98
N GLU A 96 -0.59 -18.10 -19.30
CA GLU A 96 -1.79 -17.61 -19.97
C GLU A 96 -2.92 -18.62 -19.81
N VAL A 97 -4.01 -18.18 -19.16
CA VAL A 97 -5.22 -19.00 -19.01
C VAL A 97 -6.06 -18.86 -20.27
N GLN A 98 -6.16 -19.94 -21.04
CA GLN A 98 -6.92 -19.96 -22.28
C GLN A 98 -8.44 -19.98 -22.02
N GLY A 99 -9.21 -19.35 -22.90
CA GLY A 99 -10.67 -19.39 -22.87
C GLY A 99 -11.33 -18.53 -21.80
N LEU A 100 -10.60 -17.60 -21.18
CA LEU A 100 -11.22 -16.65 -20.26
C LEU A 100 -12.15 -15.69 -21.02
N PRO A 101 -13.42 -15.55 -20.59
CA PRO A 101 -14.32 -14.57 -21.18
C PRO A 101 -13.84 -13.15 -20.87
N GLU A 102 -14.06 -12.25 -21.83
CA GLU A 102 -13.76 -10.83 -21.68
C GLU A 102 -14.93 -10.09 -21.03
N LEU A 103 -14.62 -9.00 -20.30
CA LEU A 103 -15.60 -8.18 -19.61
C LEU A 103 -16.43 -7.40 -20.62
N SER A 104 -17.67 -7.84 -20.81
CA SER A 104 -18.70 -7.09 -21.50
C SER A 104 -19.77 -6.62 -20.50
N PRO A 105 -20.57 -5.60 -20.85
CA PRO A 105 -21.66 -5.17 -20.00
C PRO A 105 -22.75 -6.23 -19.81
N GLU A 106 -22.91 -7.15 -20.77
CA GLU A 106 -23.88 -8.25 -20.70
C GLU A 106 -23.40 -9.31 -19.72
N THR A 107 -22.11 -9.66 -19.82
CA THR A 107 -21.44 -10.62 -18.95
C THR A 107 -21.54 -10.29 -17.46
N MET A 108 -21.66 -9.00 -17.10
CA MET A 108 -21.76 -8.55 -15.70
C MET A 108 -23.17 -8.61 -15.11
N VAL A 109 -24.19 -8.74 -15.96
CA VAL A 109 -25.60 -8.82 -15.56
C VAL A 109 -26.07 -10.27 -15.47
N ASP A 110 -25.41 -11.15 -16.22
CA ASP A 110 -25.74 -12.55 -16.32
C ASP A 110 -25.46 -13.29 -15.01
N ALA A 111 -26.53 -13.83 -14.40
CA ALA A 111 -26.40 -14.67 -13.21
C ALA A 111 -25.59 -15.95 -13.48
N ALA A 112 -25.55 -16.42 -14.74
CA ALA A 112 -24.75 -17.58 -15.15
C ALA A 112 -23.24 -17.33 -15.12
N MET A 113 -22.81 -16.07 -15.00
CA MET A 113 -21.41 -15.70 -14.90
C MET A 113 -20.93 -15.61 -13.45
N VAL A 114 -21.82 -15.69 -12.45
CA VAL A 114 -21.45 -15.77 -11.04
C VAL A 114 -20.48 -16.93 -10.80
N GLY A 115 -19.40 -16.65 -10.09
CA GLY A 115 -18.34 -17.61 -9.79
C GLY A 115 -17.31 -17.79 -10.90
N LYS A 116 -17.49 -17.15 -12.07
CA LYS A 116 -16.52 -17.20 -13.17
C LYS A 116 -15.58 -16.01 -13.14
N VAL A 117 -14.35 -16.26 -13.61
CA VAL A 117 -13.33 -15.23 -13.77
C VAL A 117 -13.43 -14.64 -15.17
N VAL A 118 -13.36 -13.32 -15.25
CA VAL A 118 -13.50 -12.54 -16.48
C VAL A 118 -12.30 -11.61 -16.61
N VAL A 119 -11.77 -11.46 -17.82
CA VAL A 119 -10.62 -10.59 -18.12
C VAL A 119 -11.10 -9.18 -18.43
N ILE A 120 -10.40 -8.17 -17.93
CA ILE A 120 -10.71 -6.77 -18.26
C ILE A 120 -10.11 -6.44 -19.66
N PRO A 121 -10.88 -5.82 -20.57
CA PRO A 121 -10.40 -5.35 -21.85
C PRO A 121 -9.19 -4.41 -21.72
N GLY A 122 -8.23 -4.56 -22.64
CA GLY A 122 -7.07 -3.67 -22.79
C GLY A 122 -7.38 -2.17 -22.65
N PRO A 123 -8.30 -1.59 -23.44
CA PRO A 123 -8.59 -0.15 -23.36
C PRO A 123 -9.16 0.28 -22.00
N VAL A 124 -9.97 -0.59 -21.37
CA VAL A 124 -10.56 -0.31 -20.06
C VAL A 124 -9.50 -0.36 -18.96
N ILE A 125 -8.48 -1.23 -19.09
CA ILE A 125 -7.35 -1.27 -18.15
C ILE A 125 -6.61 0.07 -18.14
N ASP A 126 -6.39 0.67 -19.31
CA ASP A 126 -5.72 1.98 -19.43
C ASP A 126 -6.56 3.09 -18.79
N GLN A 127 -7.88 3.09 -19.02
CA GLN A 127 -8.80 4.03 -18.38
C GLN A 127 -8.80 3.87 -16.85
N LEU A 128 -8.88 2.62 -16.35
CA LEU A 128 -8.82 2.29 -14.92
C LEU A 128 -7.49 2.68 -14.28
N ARG A 129 -6.39 2.64 -15.03
CA ARG A 129 -5.08 3.11 -14.57
C ARG A 129 -5.05 4.63 -14.42
N VAL A 130 -5.65 5.37 -15.37
CA VAL A 130 -5.72 6.84 -15.32
C VAL A 130 -6.52 7.32 -14.11
N VAL A 131 -7.62 6.65 -13.77
CA VAL A 131 -8.46 7.00 -12.60
C VAL A 131 -7.97 6.39 -11.27
N GLU A 132 -6.76 5.81 -11.25
CA GLU A 132 -6.14 5.18 -10.08
C GLU A 132 -7.07 4.16 -9.37
N ALA A 133 -7.83 3.40 -10.15
CA ALA A 133 -8.77 2.39 -9.65
C ALA A 133 -8.05 1.21 -8.99
N PHE A 134 -6.92 0.81 -9.57
CA PHE A 134 -6.09 -0.24 -9.03
C PHE A 134 -5.40 0.24 -7.74
N LYS A 135 -5.27 -0.64 -6.75
CA LYS A 135 -4.59 -0.33 -5.48
C LYS A 135 -3.38 -1.24 -5.29
N THR A 136 -2.37 -0.74 -4.61
CA THR A 136 -1.11 -1.48 -4.35
C THR A 136 -1.30 -2.73 -3.48
N ASN A 137 -2.33 -2.74 -2.64
CA ASN A 137 -2.67 -3.89 -1.79
C ASN A 137 -3.33 -5.03 -2.58
N GLN A 138 -3.66 -4.80 -3.86
CA GLN A 138 -4.22 -5.82 -4.76
C GLN A 138 -3.07 -6.46 -5.55
N SER A 139 -2.93 -7.77 -5.44
CA SER A 139 -1.82 -8.54 -6.02
C SER A 139 -2.04 -8.87 -7.50
N TRP A 140 -2.09 -7.85 -8.36
CA TRP A 140 -2.28 -8.00 -9.81
C TRP A 140 -1.07 -8.63 -10.52
N ASP A 141 0.11 -8.48 -9.94
CA ASP A 141 1.40 -9.02 -10.42
C ASP A 141 1.48 -10.56 -10.41
N LEU A 142 0.47 -11.25 -9.88
CA LEU A 142 0.45 -12.72 -9.88
C LEU A 142 0.02 -13.30 -11.23
N PHE A 143 -0.68 -12.52 -12.06
CA PHE A 143 -1.32 -13.00 -13.28
C PHE A 143 -0.75 -12.30 -14.51
N ARG A 144 -0.94 -12.95 -15.67
CA ARG A 144 -0.51 -12.40 -16.97
C ARG A 144 -1.31 -11.15 -17.34
N SER A 145 -2.63 -11.20 -17.13
CA SER A 145 -3.59 -10.13 -17.41
C SER A 145 -4.48 -9.88 -16.19
N PRO A 146 -4.92 -8.64 -15.95
CA PRO A 146 -5.80 -8.33 -14.82
C PRO A 146 -7.19 -8.93 -15.07
N SER A 147 -7.57 -9.87 -14.21
CA SER A 147 -8.85 -10.56 -14.25
C SER A 147 -9.60 -10.39 -12.93
N ILE A 148 -10.93 -10.47 -13.00
CA ILE A 148 -11.84 -10.23 -11.89
C ILE A 148 -12.83 -11.39 -11.75
N LEU A 149 -13.25 -11.66 -10.52
CA LEU A 149 -14.27 -12.67 -10.23
C LEU A 149 -15.65 -12.01 -10.19
N VAL A 150 -16.59 -12.54 -10.96
CA VAL A 150 -18.00 -12.15 -10.89
C VAL A 150 -18.62 -12.78 -9.65
N ARG A 151 -19.17 -11.97 -8.77
CA ARG A 151 -19.88 -12.39 -7.55
C ARG A 151 -21.35 -12.01 -7.63
N ASP A 152 -22.18 -12.57 -6.76
CA ASP A 152 -23.58 -12.18 -6.64
C ASP A 152 -23.74 -10.66 -6.48
N ASP A 153 -22.95 -10.06 -5.59
CA ASP A 153 -22.95 -8.61 -5.36
C ASP A 153 -22.62 -7.80 -6.62
N THR A 154 -21.73 -8.31 -7.48
CA THR A 154 -21.35 -7.63 -8.72
C THR A 154 -22.48 -7.61 -9.72
N VAL A 155 -23.26 -8.69 -9.79
CA VAL A 155 -24.43 -8.80 -10.64
C VAL A 155 -25.54 -7.89 -10.11
N VAL A 156 -25.78 -7.89 -8.79
CA VAL A 156 -26.77 -7.01 -8.16
C VAL A 156 -26.43 -5.53 -8.38
N LEU A 157 -25.16 -5.16 -8.21
CA LEU A 157 -24.70 -3.79 -8.45
C LEU A 157 -24.88 -3.39 -9.93
N SER A 158 -24.43 -4.25 -10.85
CA SER A 158 -24.49 -3.98 -12.29
C SER A 158 -25.94 -3.84 -12.77
N LYS A 159 -26.86 -4.68 -12.28
CA LYS A 159 -28.31 -4.55 -12.53
C LYS A 159 -28.85 -3.20 -12.09
N LYS A 160 -28.58 -2.79 -10.84
CA LYS A 160 -29.02 -1.49 -10.32
C LYS A 160 -28.47 -0.32 -11.12
N MET A 161 -27.23 -0.39 -11.57
CA MET A 161 -26.62 0.64 -12.41
C MET A 161 -27.34 0.77 -13.77
N LEU A 162 -27.61 -0.36 -14.42
CA LEU A 162 -28.30 -0.36 -15.72
C LEU A 162 -29.77 0.03 -15.62
N GLU A 163 -30.47 -0.41 -14.58
CA GLU A 163 -31.84 0.01 -14.29
C GLU A 163 -31.94 1.51 -14.05
N ALA A 164 -30.99 2.09 -13.28
CA ALA A 164 -30.92 3.52 -13.06
C ALA A 164 -30.67 4.30 -14.36
N ALA A 165 -29.78 3.80 -15.21
CA ALA A 165 -29.51 4.38 -16.52
C ALA A 165 -30.73 4.33 -17.46
N ALA A 166 -31.43 3.18 -17.50
CA ALA A 166 -32.65 3.01 -18.29
C ALA A 166 -33.78 3.94 -17.81
N ALA A 167 -33.94 4.06 -16.49
CA ALA A 167 -34.94 4.94 -15.89
C ALA A 167 -34.54 6.43 -15.90
N LYS A 168 -33.30 6.78 -16.30
CA LYS A 168 -32.71 8.12 -16.20
C LYS A 168 -32.82 8.72 -14.79
N LYS A 169 -32.70 7.87 -13.76
CA LYS A 169 -32.75 8.26 -12.35
C LYS A 169 -31.36 8.30 -11.74
N SER A 170 -31.13 9.24 -10.84
CA SER A 170 -29.93 9.25 -10.00
C SER A 170 -30.08 8.20 -8.88
N GLY A 171 -29.09 7.32 -8.74
CA GLY A 171 -29.00 6.37 -7.63
C GLY A 171 -27.76 6.64 -6.80
N SER A 172 -27.92 6.67 -5.47
CA SER A 172 -26.80 6.73 -4.52
C SER A 172 -26.64 5.37 -3.84
N ILE A 173 -25.46 4.76 -3.97
CA ILE A 173 -25.15 3.46 -3.36
C ILE A 173 -23.91 3.63 -2.47
N VAL A 174 -24.02 3.18 -1.22
CA VAL A 174 -22.89 3.14 -0.28
C VAL A 174 -22.43 1.70 -0.11
N LEU A 175 -21.19 1.41 -0.47
CA LEU A 175 -20.58 0.09 -0.31
C LEU A 175 -20.03 -0.06 1.12
N SER A 176 -20.71 -0.85 1.95
CA SER A 176 -20.28 -1.18 3.31
C SER A 176 -19.83 -2.65 3.41
N GLY A 177 -19.12 -2.99 4.49
CA GLY A 177 -18.58 -4.33 4.70
C GLY A 177 -17.32 -4.33 5.55
N SER A 178 -16.96 -5.49 6.10
CA SER A 178 -15.78 -5.67 6.94
C SER A 178 -14.47 -5.50 6.15
N ARG A 179 -13.33 -5.50 6.86
CA ARG A 179 -12.00 -5.34 6.25
C ARG A 179 -11.73 -6.48 5.25
N ALA A 180 -11.12 -6.14 4.11
CA ALA A 180 -10.71 -7.08 3.07
C ALA A 180 -11.83 -7.91 2.40
N THR A 181 -13.09 -7.46 2.48
CA THR A 181 -14.24 -8.08 1.78
C THR A 181 -14.28 -7.86 0.27
N GLY A 182 -13.48 -6.91 -0.25
CA GLY A 182 -13.41 -6.60 -1.67
C GLY A 182 -14.18 -5.35 -2.10
N LYS A 183 -14.54 -4.45 -1.17
CA LYS A 183 -15.24 -3.19 -1.48
C LYS A 183 -14.58 -2.37 -2.60
N SER A 184 -13.25 -2.22 -2.55
CA SER A 184 -12.50 -1.51 -3.59
C SER A 184 -12.50 -2.27 -4.93
N MET A 185 -12.56 -3.61 -4.91
CA MET A 185 -12.68 -4.41 -6.13
C MET A 185 -14.08 -4.28 -6.74
N LEU A 186 -15.12 -4.27 -5.91
CA LEU A 186 -16.50 -4.06 -6.36
C LEU A 186 -16.67 -2.69 -7.01
N LEU A 187 -16.04 -1.65 -6.46
CA LEU A 187 -16.01 -0.32 -7.07
C LEU A 187 -15.24 -0.32 -8.40
N LEU A 188 -14.10 -1.02 -8.47
CA LEU A 188 -13.35 -1.21 -9.72
C LEU A 188 -14.20 -1.91 -10.79
N GLN A 189 -14.94 -2.96 -10.41
CA GLN A 189 -15.85 -3.66 -11.30
C GLN A 189 -16.95 -2.73 -11.82
N ALA A 190 -17.53 -1.89 -10.95
CA ALA A 190 -18.50 -0.87 -11.33
C ALA A 190 -17.94 0.16 -12.32
N MET A 191 -16.70 0.62 -12.12
CA MET A 191 -16.04 1.52 -13.07
C MET A 191 -15.76 0.83 -14.39
N ALA A 192 -15.34 -0.43 -14.36
CA ALA A 192 -15.09 -1.22 -15.55
C ALA A 192 -16.38 -1.42 -16.37
N THR A 193 -17.52 -1.69 -15.72
CA THR A 193 -18.83 -1.78 -16.41
C THR A 193 -19.29 -0.44 -16.98
N ALA A 194 -19.02 0.66 -16.28
CA ALA A 194 -19.31 2.00 -16.76
C ALA A 194 -18.47 2.34 -18.01
N PHE A 195 -17.17 2.02 -18.00
CA PHE A 195 -16.29 2.24 -19.14
C PHE A 195 -16.68 1.40 -20.36
N THR A 196 -17.03 0.12 -20.17
CA THR A 196 -17.48 -0.73 -21.29
C THR A 196 -18.82 -0.29 -21.89
N LYS A 197 -19.70 0.32 -21.09
CA LYS A 197 -20.93 0.99 -21.59
C LYS A 197 -20.69 2.36 -22.21
N GLY A 198 -19.48 2.91 -22.13
CA GLY A 198 -19.19 4.25 -22.61
C GLY A 198 -19.79 5.36 -21.75
N TRP A 199 -19.81 5.18 -20.43
CA TRP A 199 -20.21 6.22 -19.47
C TRP A 199 -19.02 7.07 -19.02
N ILE A 200 -19.31 8.30 -18.62
CA ILE A 200 -18.31 9.18 -18.02
C ILE A 200 -18.09 8.76 -16.57
N VAL A 201 -16.87 8.37 -16.24
CA VAL A 201 -16.47 7.97 -14.88
C VAL A 201 -15.66 9.07 -14.23
N ILE A 202 -16.10 9.51 -13.07
CA ILE A 202 -15.38 10.45 -12.19
C ILE A 202 -15.06 9.70 -10.90
N SER A 203 -13.77 9.49 -10.64
CA SER A 203 -13.28 8.73 -9.48
C SER A 203 -12.45 9.62 -8.58
N ILE A 204 -12.68 9.50 -7.26
CA ILE A 204 -11.83 10.07 -6.22
C ILE A 204 -11.19 8.87 -5.51
N PRO A 205 -9.95 8.48 -5.87
CA PRO A 205 -9.38 7.19 -5.48
C PRO A 205 -9.10 7.08 -3.98
N ASP A 206 -8.52 8.11 -3.37
CA ASP A 206 -8.16 8.16 -1.95
C ASP A 206 -8.70 9.45 -1.31
N ALA A 207 -9.91 9.39 -0.75
CA ALA A 207 -10.54 10.55 -0.10
C ALA A 207 -9.75 11.10 1.11
N GLN A 208 -8.85 10.30 1.67
CA GLN A 208 -7.95 10.74 2.75
C GLN A 208 -7.05 11.91 2.31
N GLU A 209 -6.64 11.98 1.04
CA GLU A 209 -5.77 13.06 0.56
C GLU A 209 -6.45 14.43 0.65
N LEU A 210 -7.79 14.48 0.51
CA LEU A 210 -8.59 15.69 0.65
C LEU A 210 -8.71 16.16 2.11
N ALA A 211 -8.74 15.22 3.07
CA ALA A 211 -9.02 15.50 4.48
C ALA A 211 -7.76 15.70 5.33
N THR A 212 -6.61 15.15 4.94
CA THR A 212 -5.40 15.11 5.78
C THR A 212 -4.52 16.38 5.66
N ALA A 213 -5.06 17.46 5.07
CA ALA A 213 -4.35 18.74 4.86
C ALA A 213 -2.97 18.57 4.18
N VAL A 214 -2.85 17.62 3.25
CA VAL A 214 -1.60 17.36 2.49
C VAL A 214 -1.54 18.21 1.22
N THR A 215 -2.69 18.67 0.74
CA THR A 215 -2.85 19.51 -0.45
C THR A 215 -3.08 20.97 -0.05
N ALA A 216 -2.59 21.91 -0.87
CA ALA A 216 -2.85 23.33 -0.66
C ALA A 216 -4.33 23.64 -0.85
N TYR A 217 -4.91 24.42 0.06
CA TYR A 217 -6.29 24.87 0.02
C TYR A 217 -6.39 26.37 0.29
N SER A 218 -7.38 27.02 -0.33
CA SER A 218 -7.64 28.46 -0.20
C SER A 218 -9.14 28.72 0.04
N PRO A 219 -9.51 29.71 0.87
CA PRO A 219 -10.90 30.06 1.07
C PRO A 219 -11.50 30.66 -0.22
N LEU A 220 -12.74 30.28 -0.53
CA LEU A 220 -13.50 30.86 -1.63
C LEU A 220 -14.24 32.12 -1.15
N PRO A 221 -13.97 33.30 -1.74
CA PRO A 221 -14.63 34.53 -1.35
C PRO A 221 -16.13 34.46 -1.65
N GLY A 222 -16.96 34.98 -0.74
CA GLY A 222 -18.41 35.10 -0.96
C GLY A 222 -19.24 33.83 -0.73
N THR A 223 -18.69 32.82 -0.05
CA THR A 223 -19.42 31.58 0.29
C THR A 223 -19.88 31.55 1.76
N THR A 224 -21.15 31.16 1.99
CA THR A 224 -21.72 30.95 3.33
C THR A 224 -22.36 29.56 3.41
N PRO A 225 -21.82 28.59 4.17
CA PRO A 225 -20.60 28.63 5.01
C PRO A 225 -19.31 28.79 4.19
N VAL A 226 -18.22 29.19 4.85
CA VAL A 226 -16.90 29.35 4.21
C VAL A 226 -16.46 28.04 3.57
N GLN A 227 -16.35 28.02 2.25
CA GLN A 227 -15.84 26.87 1.49
C GLN A 227 -14.36 27.05 1.17
N PHE A 228 -13.65 25.93 1.02
CA PHE A 228 -12.23 25.91 0.66
C PHE A 228 -12.05 25.18 -0.67
N SER A 229 -11.30 25.77 -1.60
CA SER A 229 -10.91 25.14 -2.86
C SER A 229 -9.53 24.49 -2.74
N GLN A 230 -9.35 23.35 -3.39
CA GLN A 230 -8.05 22.67 -3.52
C GLN A 230 -7.61 22.65 -4.98
N ASN A 231 -6.99 23.74 -5.45
CA ASN A 231 -6.72 23.97 -6.87
C ASN A 231 -5.76 22.92 -7.46
N VAL A 232 -4.74 22.50 -6.70
CA VAL A 232 -3.77 21.50 -7.17
C VAL A 232 -4.41 20.12 -7.34
N TYR A 233 -5.26 19.72 -6.37
CA TYR A 233 -5.96 18.44 -6.45
C TYR A 233 -6.99 18.44 -7.58
N THR A 234 -7.77 19.51 -7.69
CA THR A 234 -8.79 19.66 -8.74
C THR A 234 -8.18 19.69 -10.14
N ALA A 235 -7.03 20.34 -10.36
CA ALA A 235 -6.33 20.29 -11.63
C ALA A 235 -5.90 18.86 -12.02
N ASN A 236 -5.38 18.08 -11.06
CA ASN A 236 -5.02 16.68 -11.30
C ASN A 236 -6.26 15.82 -11.57
N LEU A 237 -7.33 16.02 -10.81
CA LEU A 237 -8.60 15.32 -11.00
C LEU A 237 -9.20 15.60 -12.38
N LEU A 238 -9.22 16.86 -12.83
CA LEU A 238 -9.69 17.24 -14.17
C LEU A 238 -8.83 16.63 -15.28
N SER A 239 -7.51 16.59 -15.09
CA SER A 239 -6.58 15.92 -16.02
C SER A 239 -6.86 14.42 -16.13
N GLN A 240 -7.18 13.75 -15.01
CA GLN A 240 -7.57 12.34 -15.00
C GLN A 240 -8.92 12.12 -15.69
N ILE A 241 -9.93 12.96 -15.40
CA ILE A 241 -11.26 12.87 -16.02
C ILE A 241 -11.16 13.04 -17.54
N ALA A 242 -10.39 14.03 -18.01
CA ALA A 242 -10.19 14.27 -19.44
C ALA A 242 -9.53 13.08 -20.13
N LYS A 243 -8.44 12.54 -19.56
CA LYS A 243 -7.71 11.40 -20.13
C LYS A 243 -8.51 10.10 -20.12
N ALA A 244 -9.26 9.83 -19.05
CA ALA A 244 -10.03 8.58 -18.94
C ALA A 244 -11.25 8.55 -19.86
N ASN A 245 -11.88 9.70 -20.10
CA ASN A 245 -13.16 9.81 -20.80
C ASN A 245 -13.06 10.53 -22.16
N ASP A 246 -11.85 10.66 -22.73
CA ASP A 246 -11.56 11.41 -23.95
C ASP A 246 -12.49 11.03 -25.14
N SER A 247 -12.73 9.73 -25.30
CA SER A 247 -13.58 9.19 -26.37
C SER A 247 -15.06 9.61 -26.30
N ILE A 248 -15.53 10.00 -25.12
CA ILE A 248 -16.91 10.46 -24.87
C ILE A 248 -16.95 11.98 -24.86
N LEU A 249 -16.02 12.62 -24.14
CA LEU A 249 -15.99 14.07 -23.95
C LEU A 249 -15.77 14.82 -25.26
N SER A 250 -14.96 14.29 -26.18
CA SER A 250 -14.75 14.87 -27.51
C SER A 250 -16.02 14.99 -28.36
N LYS A 251 -17.06 14.22 -28.05
CA LYS A 251 -18.35 14.24 -28.77
C LYS A 251 -19.34 15.26 -28.19
N HIS A 252 -19.06 15.80 -27.01
CA HIS A 252 -19.95 16.74 -26.34
C HIS A 252 -19.59 18.20 -26.68
N VAL A 253 -20.61 18.98 -27.00
CA VAL A 253 -20.48 20.42 -27.28
C VAL A 253 -20.87 21.22 -26.04
N VAL A 254 -20.09 22.26 -25.75
CA VAL A 254 -20.36 23.19 -24.64
C VAL A 254 -21.59 24.05 -25.00
N LYS A 255 -22.61 24.05 -24.14
CA LYS A 255 -23.85 24.82 -24.36
C LYS A 255 -23.80 26.25 -23.83
N GLN A 256 -22.95 26.51 -22.84
CA GLN A 256 -22.88 27.79 -22.14
C GLN A 256 -21.56 28.49 -22.45
N THR A 257 -21.61 29.81 -22.58
CA THR A 257 -20.40 30.63 -22.73
C THR A 257 -19.76 30.83 -21.37
N HIS A 258 -18.52 30.37 -21.21
CA HIS A 258 -17.75 30.55 -19.99
C HIS A 258 -16.63 31.56 -20.22
N THR A 259 -16.54 32.58 -19.37
CA THR A 259 -15.38 33.48 -19.33
C THR A 259 -14.31 32.84 -18.45
N LEU A 260 -13.33 32.19 -19.08
CA LEU A 260 -12.18 31.63 -18.38
C LEU A 260 -11.11 32.73 -18.23
N PRO A 261 -10.56 32.96 -17.03
CA PRO A 261 -9.35 33.75 -16.87
C PRO A 261 -8.18 32.93 -17.41
N ILE A 262 -7.78 33.18 -18.65
CA ILE A 262 -6.57 32.63 -19.27
C ILE A 262 -5.43 33.61 -19.01
#